data_AF-A0A0J1ISX2-F1
#
_entry.id   AF-A0A0J1ISX2-F1
#
_cell.length_a   1.000
_cell.length_b   1.000
_cell.length_c   1.000
_cell.angle_alpha   90.00
_cell.angle_beta   90.00
_cell.angle_gamma   90.00
#
_symmetry.space_group_name_H-M   'P 1'
#
loop_
_entity.id
_entity.type
_entity.pdbx_description
1 polymer ?
#
loop_
_entity_poly.entity_id
_entity_poly.type
_entity_poly.pdbx_seq_one_letter_code
_entity_poly.pdbx_strand_id
1 'polypeptide(L)'
;MSILLMVLRSIFVLCVVLYLYYFSKRKKYGVTIYLWTIIIVGMSSGLLIQFIEVYQGTSQWSSIQISAYFYLALILYSIWKLISELKKRGK
;
A
#
# COMPACT_ATOMS: atom_id res chain seq x y z
N MET A 1 -11.50 -14.70 10.79
CA MET A 1 -10.83 -13.40 11.03
C MET A 1 -9.30 -13.51 11.11
N SER A 2 -8.72 -14.41 11.90
CA SER A 2 -7.24 -14.57 11.95
C SER A 2 -6.58 -14.97 10.62
N ILE A 3 -7.19 -15.86 9.84
CA ILE A 3 -6.67 -16.26 8.51
C ILE A 3 -6.58 -15.04 7.58
N LEU A 4 -7.60 -14.18 7.59
CA LEU A 4 -7.64 -12.98 6.74
C LEU A 4 -6.56 -11.97 7.16
N LEU A 5 -6.34 -11.80 8.47
CA LEU A 5 -5.24 -10.98 9.00
C LEU A 5 -3.86 -11.53 8.58
N MET A 6 -3.69 -12.85 8.63
CA MET A 6 -2.45 -13.52 8.24
C MET A 6 -2.17 -13.35 6.74
N VAL A 7 -3.20 -13.49 5.89
CA VAL A 7 -3.12 -13.24 4.45
C VAL A 7 -2.73 -11.78 4.17
N LEU A 8 -3.39 -10.81 4.83
CA LEU A 8 -3.06 -9.40 4.67
C LEU A 8 -1.61 -9.07 5.09
N ARG A 9 -1.14 -9.64 6.20
CA ARG A 9 0.25 -9.49 6.65
C ARG A 9 1.24 -10.07 5.64
N SER A 10 0.95 -11.24 5.08
CA SER A 10 1.76 -11.83 4.01
C SER A 10 1.78 -10.96 2.75
N ILE A 11 0.63 -10.43 2.32
CA ILE A 11 0.53 -9.51 1.17
C ILE A 11 1.35 -8.24 1.43
N PHE A 12 1.28 -7.70 2.65
CA PHE A 12 2.05 -6.52 3.02
C PHE A 12 3.55 -6.76 2.92
N VAL A 13 4.05 -7.86 3.50
CA VAL A 13 5.46 -8.26 3.42
C VAL A 13 5.90 -8.46 1.96
N LEU A 14 5.07 -9.13 1.16
CA LEU A 14 5.35 -9.36 -0.25
C LEU A 14 5.44 -8.04 -1.03
N CYS A 15 4.56 -7.07 -0.74
CA CYS A 15 4.63 -5.73 -1.32
C CYS A 15 5.93 -5.01 -0.94
N VAL A 16 6.40 -5.11 0.32
CA VAL A 16 7.67 -4.51 0.74
C VAL A 16 8.85 -5.12 -0.03
N VAL A 17 8.89 -6.44 -0.17
CA VAL A 17 9.97 -7.14 -0.92
C VAL A 17 9.96 -6.74 -2.39
N LEU A 18 8.78 -6.75 -3.04
CA LEU A 18 8.66 -6.33 -4.44
C LEU A 18 9.02 -4.86 -4.62
N TYR A 19 8.64 -4.00 -3.68
CA TYR A 19 8.99 -2.59 -3.70
C TYR A 19 10.51 -2.41 -3.72
N LEU A 20 11.24 -3.05 -2.80
CA LEU A 20 12.71 -2.98 -2.75
C LEU A 20 13.37 -3.51 -4.03
N TYR A 21 12.84 -4.62 -4.56
CA TYR A 21 13.34 -5.22 -5.79
C TYR A 21 13.19 -4.27 -6.99
N TYR A 22 12.00 -3.70 -7.18
CA TYR A 22 11.74 -2.78 -8.29
C TYR A 22 12.39 -1.41 -8.07
N PHE A 23 12.54 -0.97 -6.82
CA PHE A 23 13.24 0.27 -6.50
C PHE A 23 14.70 0.20 -6.95
N SER A 24 15.35 -0.94 -6.76
CA SER A 24 16.72 -1.19 -7.23
C SER A 24 16.83 -1.18 -8.76
N LYS A 25 15.74 -1.49 -9.49
CA LYS A 25 15.68 -1.52 -10.96
C LYS A 25 15.05 -0.27 -11.60
N ARG A 26 14.88 0.82 -10.84
CA ARG A 26 14.19 2.07 -11.22
C ARG A 26 14.65 2.77 -12.51
N LYS A 27 15.82 2.43 -13.07
CA LYS A 27 16.34 3.06 -14.30
C LYS A 27 15.63 2.58 -15.58
N LYS A 28 14.82 1.52 -15.54
CA LYS A 28 14.05 1.04 -16.70
C LYS A 28 12.69 1.77 -16.80
N TYR A 29 12.44 2.43 -17.93
CA TYR A 29 11.15 3.05 -18.28
C TYR A 29 10.04 1.99 -18.32
N GLY A 30 9.37 1.75 -17.20
CA GLY A 30 8.38 0.67 -17.05
C GLY A 30 8.15 0.31 -15.59
N VAL A 31 9.23 0.34 -14.81
CA VAL A 31 9.24 -0.08 -13.41
C VAL A 31 8.46 0.88 -12.51
N THR A 32 8.33 2.13 -12.90
CA THR A 32 7.66 3.16 -12.10
C THR A 32 6.16 2.90 -11.91
N ILE A 33 5.46 2.40 -12.92
CA ILE A 33 4.03 2.03 -12.77
C ILE A 33 3.88 0.88 -11.77
N TYR A 34 4.72 -0.16 -11.90
CA TYR A 34 4.72 -1.28 -10.96
C TYR A 34 5.03 -0.82 -9.52
N LEU A 35 5.96 0.12 -9.34
CA LEU A 35 6.25 0.70 -8.02
C LEU A 35 5.03 1.37 -7.41
N TRP A 36 4.32 2.22 -8.17
CA TRP A 36 3.12 2.87 -7.66
C TRP A 36 1.99 1.88 -7.36
N THR A 37 1.80 0.85 -8.19
CA THR A 37 0.83 -0.22 -7.91
C THR A 37 1.17 -0.97 -6.62
N ILE A 38 2.45 -1.31 -6.41
CA ILE A 38 2.91 -1.99 -5.19
C ILE A 38 2.67 -1.13 -3.95
N ILE A 39 2.94 0.18 -4.04
CA ILE A 39 2.66 1.12 -2.94
C ILE A 39 1.16 1.12 -2.63
N ILE A 40 0.28 1.23 -3.64
CA ILE A 40 -1.18 1.25 -3.42
C ILE A 40 -1.63 -0.03 -2.73
N VAL A 41 -1.21 -1.20 -3.21
CA VAL A 41 -1.62 -2.49 -2.64
C VAL A 41 -1.05 -2.67 -1.23
N GLY A 42 0.21 -2.33 -1.02
CA GLY A 42 0.86 -2.42 0.29
C GLY A 42 0.21 -1.52 1.33
N MET A 43 0.00 -0.24 1.01
CA MET A 43 -0.65 0.73 1.91
C MET A 43 -2.10 0.36 2.20
N SER A 44 -2.83 -0.15 1.20
CA SER A 44 -4.22 -0.63 1.40
C SER A 44 -4.27 -1.85 2.32
N SER A 45 -3.34 -2.79 2.17
CA SER A 45 -3.24 -3.94 3.08
C SER A 45 -2.95 -3.50 4.51
N GLY A 46 -2.00 -2.58 4.69
CA GLY A 46 -1.65 -2.01 6.01
C GLY A 46 -2.85 -1.34 6.69
N LEU A 47 -3.61 -0.55 5.94
CA LEU A 47 -4.84 0.08 6.42
C LEU A 47 -5.89 -0.97 6.83
N LEU A 48 -6.12 -2.00 6.02
CA LEU A 48 -7.06 -3.07 6.34
C LEU A 48 -6.67 -3.85 7.60
N ILE A 49 -5.37 -4.11 7.81
CA ILE A 49 -4.87 -4.76 9.04
C ILE A 49 -5.27 -3.93 10.26
N GLN A 50 -5.04 -2.61 10.23
CA GLN A 50 -5.38 -1.73 11.33
C GLN A 50 -6.89 -1.71 11.64
N PHE A 51 -7.73 -1.66 10.61
CA PHE A 51 -9.19 -1.73 10.79
C PHE A 51 -9.64 -3.05 11.43
N ILE A 52 -9.04 -4.18 11.03
CA ILE A 52 -9.36 -5.48 11.60
C ILE A 52 -8.89 -5.57 13.06
N GLU A 53 -7.73 -5.02 13.39
CA GLU A 53 -7.20 -4.99 14.76
C GLU A 53 -8.09 -4.16 15.70
N VAL A 54 -8.68 -3.06 15.21
CA VAL A 54 -9.71 -2.30 15.93
C VAL A 54 -10.99 -3.13 16.10
N TYR A 55 -11.45 -3.76 15.02
CA TYR A 55 -12.66 -4.58 15.04
C TYR A 55 -12.56 -5.77 16.01
N GLN A 56 -11.37 -6.37 16.14
CA GLN A 56 -11.10 -7.46 17.08
C GLN A 56 -10.90 -6.99 18.54
N GLY A 57 -10.95 -5.68 18.80
CA GLY A 57 -10.69 -5.11 20.12
C GLY A 57 -9.23 -5.21 20.58
N THR A 58 -8.32 -5.63 19.69
CA THR A 58 -6.88 -5.73 19.96
C THR A 58 -6.17 -4.38 19.87
N SER A 59 -6.84 -3.36 19.36
CA SER A 59 -6.32 -1.99 19.29
C SER A 59 -7.45 -0.97 19.43
N GLN A 60 -7.13 0.21 19.96
CA GLN A 60 -8.09 1.29 20.11
C GLN A 60 -8.13 2.18 18.86
N TRP A 61 -9.34 2.65 18.52
CA TRP A 61 -9.54 3.55 17.39
C TRP A 61 -8.70 4.83 17.50
N SER A 62 -8.62 5.42 18.69
CA SER A 62 -7.82 6.61 18.99
C SER A 62 -6.32 6.43 18.66
N SER A 63 -5.79 5.24 18.87
CA SER A 63 -4.37 4.93 18.60
C SER A 63 -4.06 4.82 17.11
N ILE A 64 -5.04 4.41 16.30
CA ILE A 64 -4.86 4.07 14.89
C ILE A 64 -5.27 5.22 13.95
N GLN A 65 -6.03 6.20 14.42
CA GLN A 65 -6.52 7.32 13.61
C GLN A 65 -5.41 8.02 12.80
N ILE A 66 -4.30 8.37 13.46
CA ILE A 66 -3.19 9.10 12.81
C ILE A 66 -2.57 8.25 11.70
N SER A 67 -2.32 6.96 11.96
CA SER A 67 -1.77 6.06 10.95
C SER A 67 -2.75 5.80 9.81
N ALA A 68 -4.05 5.67 10.11
CA ALA A 68 -5.08 5.47 9.09
C ALA A 68 -5.18 6.69 8.15
N TYR A 69 -5.14 7.91 8.68
CA TYR A 69 -5.09 9.12 7.85
C TYR A 69 -3.82 9.20 7.01
N PHE A 70 -2.67 8.80 7.57
CA PHE A 70 -1.42 8.76 6.84
C PHE A 70 -1.46 7.74 5.69
N TYR A 71 -1.98 6.54 5.93
CA TYR A 71 -2.19 5.53 4.89
C TYR A 71 -3.12 6.05 3.79
N LEU A 72 -4.24 6.67 4.15
CA LEU A 72 -5.17 7.26 3.17
C LEU A 72 -4.51 8.33 2.30
N ALA A 73 -3.75 9.24 2.92
CA ALA A 73 -3.02 10.28 2.19
C ALA A 73 -2.02 9.69 1.19
N LEU A 74 -1.27 8.66 1.61
CA LEU A 74 -0.31 7.97 0.74
C LEU A 74 -0.99 7.20 -0.40
N ILE A 75 -2.12 6.55 -0.14
CA ILE A 75 -2.89 5.84 -1.16
C ILE A 75 -3.41 6.84 -2.21
N LEU A 76 -4.04 7.93 -1.78
CA LEU A 76 -4.54 8.97 -2.68
C LEU A 76 -3.44 9.58 -3.54
N TYR A 77 -2.31 9.94 -2.91
CA TYR A 77 -1.14 10.45 -3.63
C TYR A 77 -0.63 9.45 -4.67
N SER A 78 -0.51 8.17 -4.29
CA SER A 78 0.02 7.12 -5.16
C SER A 78 -0.92 6.85 -6.34
N ILE A 79 -2.23 6.86 -6.13
CA ILE A 79 -3.24 6.75 -7.20
C ILE A 79 -3.11 7.92 -8.18
N TRP A 80 -3.06 9.15 -7.66
CA TRP A 80 -2.91 10.34 -8.50
C TRP A 80 -1.62 10.30 -9.35
N LYS A 81 -0.53 9.83 -8.75
CA LYS A 81 0.76 9.70 -9.42
C LYS A 81 0.75 8.61 -10.49
N LEU A 82 0.13 7.46 -10.20
CA LEU A 82 -0.05 6.38 -11.16
C LEU A 82 -0.87 6.82 -12.37
N ILE A 83 -1.99 7.52 -12.15
CA ILE A 83 -2.81 8.09 -13.23
C ILE A 83 -1.99 9.07 -14.08
N SER A 84 -1.20 9.93 -13.43
CA SER A 84 -0.33 10.89 -14.12
C SER A 84 0.73 10.21 -14.98
N GLU A 85 1.30 9.09 -14.53
CA GLU A 85 2.27 8.32 -15.31
C GLU A 85 1.64 7.54 -16.47
N LEU A 86 0.45 6.98 -16.27
CA LEU A 86 -0.31 6.32 -17.35
C LEU A 86 -0.67 7.33 -18.45
N LYS A 87 -1.13 8.53 -18.07
CA LYS A 87 -1.46 9.61 -19.02
C LYS A 87 -0.26 10.07 -19.85
N LYS A 88 0.97 9.98 -19.31
CA LYS A 88 2.21 10.32 -20.05
C LYS A 88 2.62 9.28 -21.09
N ARG A 89 2.10 8.05 -21.01
CA ARG A 89 2.39 6.96 -21.97
C ARG A 89 1.33 6.81 -23.07
N GLY A 90 0.13 7.32 -22.83
CA GLY A 90 -0.96 7.34 -23.82
C GLY A 90 -0.95 8.56 -24.74
N LYS A 91 0.07 9.42 -24.64
CA LYS A 91 0.42 10.47 -25.62
C LYS A 91 1.71 10.04 -26.31
#